data_AF-A0A2X2V2X1-F1
#
_entry.id   AF-A0A2X2V2X1-F1
#
_cell.length_a   1.000
_cell.length_b   1.000
_cell.length_c   1.000
_cell.angle_alpha   90.00
_cell.angle_beta   90.00
_cell.angle_gamma   90.00
#
_symmetry.space_group_name_H-M   'P 1'
#
loop_
_entity.id
_entity.type
_entity.pdbx_description
1 polymer ?
#
loop_
_entity_poly.entity_id
_entity_poly.type
_entity_poly.pdbx_seq_one_letter_code
_entity_poly.pdbx_strand_id
1 'polypeptide(L)'
;MIKLYDKGIYLSGNNEIIAEEQYCGNVQKEEAKKGTIAWSILASHNTSGNMDKLKIKFDSLTSHDITYVGIIQTAKASGMARFPLPYVLTNCHNSLCAVGGTINGDDHLFGLSAAQRYGGIYVPPHIAVIHQYMREMMAGGGKMILGSDSPHALWRAGDDGRRGGRR
;
A
#
# COMPACT_ATOMS: atom_id res chain seq x y z
N MET A 1 -19.52 -20.42 8.26
CA MET A 1 -18.60 -20.91 9.31
C MET A 1 -17.19 -20.74 8.78
N ILE A 2 -16.33 -19.97 9.47
CA ILE A 2 -14.94 -19.73 9.05
C ILE A 2 -14.07 -20.83 9.68
N LYS A 3 -13.24 -21.51 8.88
CA LYS A 3 -12.28 -22.50 9.38
C LYS A 3 -11.02 -21.79 9.84
N LEU A 4 -10.63 -22.00 11.09
CA LEU A 4 -9.40 -21.47 11.69
C LEU A 4 -8.34 -22.57 11.75
N TYR A 5 -7.07 -22.16 11.62
CA TYR A 5 -5.91 -23.04 11.72
C TYR A 5 -4.98 -22.47 12.79
N ASP A 6 -4.50 -23.33 13.69
CA ASP A 6 -3.65 -22.90 14.82
C ASP A 6 -2.19 -22.68 14.41
N LYS A 7 -1.73 -23.32 13.31
CA LYS A 7 -0.40 -23.10 12.69
C LYS A 7 -0.51 -22.68 11.23
N GLY A 8 0.59 -22.81 10.48
CA GLY A 8 0.65 -22.47 9.07
C GLY A 8 -0.20 -23.36 8.18
N ILE A 9 -0.38 -22.92 6.94
CA ILE A 9 -0.99 -23.71 5.87
C ILE A 9 -0.07 -23.72 4.65
N TYR A 10 -0.15 -24.79 3.88
CA TYR A 10 0.48 -24.91 2.56
C TYR A 10 -0.59 -24.92 1.48
N LEU A 11 -0.25 -24.40 0.31
CA LEU A 11 -1.07 -24.51 -0.90
C LEU A 11 -0.46 -25.57 -1.80
N SER A 12 -1.21 -26.63 -2.11
CA SER A 12 -0.78 -27.66 -3.06
C SER A 12 -0.86 -27.14 -4.50
N GLY A 13 -0.18 -27.80 -5.44
CA GLY A 13 -0.25 -27.47 -6.87
C GLY A 13 -1.67 -27.57 -7.47
N ASN A 14 -2.60 -28.23 -6.79
CA ASN A 14 -4.01 -28.33 -7.16
C ASN A 14 -4.90 -27.30 -6.44
N ASN A 15 -4.31 -26.26 -5.84
CA ASN A 15 -4.98 -25.24 -5.03
C ASN A 15 -5.68 -25.76 -3.76
N GLU A 16 -5.25 -26.90 -3.22
CA GLU A 16 -5.79 -27.40 -1.95
C GLU A 16 -5.01 -26.81 -0.77
N ILE A 17 -5.75 -26.42 0.27
CA ILE A 17 -5.18 -25.94 1.53
C ILE A 17 -4.88 -27.14 2.42
N ILE A 18 -3.61 -27.33 2.75
CA ILE A 18 -3.14 -28.39 3.65
C ILE A 18 -2.69 -27.75 4.96
N ALA A 19 -3.26 -28.17 6.08
CA ALA A 19 -2.81 -27.73 7.40
C ALA A 19 -1.39 -28.23 7.66
N GLU A 20 -0.56 -27.42 8.30
CA GLU A 20 0.82 -27.79 8.59
C GLU A 20 0.92 -29.10 9.40
N GLU A 21 -0.01 -29.36 10.31
CA GLU A 21 -0.05 -30.59 11.12
C GLU A 21 -0.41 -31.84 10.30
N GLN A 22 -1.14 -31.65 9.20
CA GLN A 22 -1.60 -32.73 8.33
C GLN A 22 -0.60 -33.04 7.21
N TYR A 23 0.42 -32.20 7.05
CA TYR A 23 1.44 -32.39 6.04
C TYR A 23 2.51 -33.37 6.54
N CYS A 24 2.46 -34.61 6.09
CA CYS A 24 3.40 -35.67 6.50
C CYS A 24 4.72 -35.68 5.69
N GLY A 25 4.91 -34.77 4.74
CA GLY A 25 6.12 -34.66 3.93
C GLY A 25 7.21 -33.80 4.57
N ASN A 26 8.45 -33.94 4.11
CA ASN A 26 9.57 -33.11 4.55
C ASN A 26 9.63 -31.81 3.73
N VAL A 27 8.78 -30.83 4.05
CA VAL A 27 8.84 -29.51 3.39
C VAL A 27 9.83 -28.60 4.11
N GLN A 28 10.82 -28.14 3.35
CA GLN A 28 11.68 -27.05 3.77
C GLN A 28 10.87 -25.74 3.71
N LYS A 29 10.42 -25.24 4.85
CA LYS A 29 9.60 -24.02 4.95
C LYS A 29 10.20 -22.83 4.21
N GLU A 30 11.52 -22.67 4.29
CA GLU A 30 12.22 -21.59 3.60
C GLU A 30 12.11 -21.68 2.08
N GLU A 31 12.08 -22.89 1.53
CA GLU A 31 11.89 -23.09 0.10
C GLU A 31 10.42 -22.85 -0.28
N ALA A 32 9.47 -23.33 0.54
CA ALA A 32 8.04 -23.12 0.30
C ALA A 32 7.66 -21.63 0.30
N LYS A 33 8.28 -20.80 1.18
CA LYS A 33 8.08 -19.35 1.19
C LYS A 33 8.37 -18.71 -0.16
N LYS A 34 9.37 -19.20 -0.90
CA LYS A 34 9.77 -18.66 -2.21
C LYS A 34 8.67 -18.77 -3.26
N GLY A 35 7.78 -19.75 -3.13
CA GLY A 35 6.62 -19.94 -4.00
C GLY A 35 5.47 -18.97 -3.72
N THR A 36 5.53 -18.15 -2.68
CA THR A 36 4.45 -17.23 -2.34
C THR A 36 4.48 -15.96 -3.20
N ILE A 37 3.31 -15.40 -3.49
CA ILE A 37 3.18 -14.06 -4.10
C ILE A 37 3.90 -13.02 -3.23
N ALA A 38 3.82 -13.17 -1.91
CA ALA A 38 4.46 -12.26 -0.97
C ALA A 38 5.99 -12.24 -1.12
N TRP A 39 6.62 -13.40 -1.29
CA TRP A 39 8.04 -13.49 -1.56
C TRP A 39 8.40 -12.84 -2.89
N SER A 40 7.66 -13.18 -3.95
CA SER A 40 7.91 -12.67 -5.30
C SER A 40 7.86 -11.13 -5.35
N ILE A 41 6.86 -10.53 -4.69
CA ILE A 41 6.73 -9.05 -4.59
C ILE A 41 7.86 -8.43 -3.75
N LEU A 42 8.20 -9.02 -2.61
CA LEU A 42 9.28 -8.48 -1.77
C LEU A 42 10.62 -8.56 -2.49
N ALA A 43 10.91 -9.69 -3.14
CA ALA A 43 12.13 -9.89 -3.88
C ALA A 43 12.27 -8.90 -5.04
N SER A 44 11.19 -8.64 -5.79
CA SER A 44 11.23 -7.71 -6.92
C SER A 44 11.44 -6.25 -6.52
N HIS A 45 11.05 -5.87 -5.30
CA HIS A 45 11.22 -4.52 -4.76
C HIS A 45 12.45 -4.37 -3.85
N ASN A 46 13.16 -5.47 -3.58
CA ASN A 46 14.34 -5.45 -2.72
C ASN A 46 15.59 -4.99 -3.48
N THR A 47 16.19 -3.92 -3.01
CA THR A 47 17.40 -3.31 -3.58
C THR A 47 18.68 -3.70 -2.82
N SER A 48 18.59 -4.47 -1.73
CA SER A 48 19.77 -4.85 -0.92
C SER A 48 20.52 -6.07 -1.45
N GLY A 49 19.89 -6.90 -2.28
CA GLY A 49 20.40 -8.23 -2.67
C GLY A 49 20.36 -9.28 -1.55
N ASN A 50 19.80 -8.94 -0.38
CA ASN A 50 19.71 -9.82 0.79
C ASN A 50 18.26 -9.89 1.29
N MET A 51 17.67 -11.09 1.29
CA MET A 51 16.27 -11.30 1.71
C MET A 51 16.06 -11.27 3.22
N ASP A 52 17.11 -11.44 4.01
CA ASP A 52 17.08 -11.29 5.48
C ASP A 52 17.20 -9.82 5.91
N LYS A 53 17.72 -8.96 5.01
CA LYS A 53 17.92 -7.52 5.24
C LYS A 53 17.35 -6.71 4.09
N LEU A 54 16.03 -6.58 4.07
CA LEU A 54 15.30 -5.92 2.99
C LEU A 54 15.59 -4.42 2.92
N LYS A 55 15.80 -3.91 1.70
CA LYS A 55 15.75 -2.47 1.37
C LYS A 55 14.73 -2.28 0.26
N ILE A 56 13.51 -1.94 0.65
CA ILE A 56 12.36 -1.92 -0.25
C ILE A 56 12.24 -0.57 -0.96
N LYS A 57 12.13 -0.61 -2.29
CA LYS A 57 11.67 0.53 -3.09
C LYS A 57 10.15 0.41 -3.28
N PHE A 58 9.42 1.50 -3.06
CA PHE A 58 7.98 1.56 -3.29
C PHE A 58 7.67 2.18 -4.66
N ASP A 59 6.51 1.86 -5.22
CA ASP A 59 6.04 2.42 -6.49
C ASP A 59 5.32 3.76 -6.30
N SER A 60 4.63 3.92 -5.18
CA SER A 60 3.91 5.16 -4.85
C SER A 60 3.72 5.32 -3.34
N LEU A 61 3.48 6.55 -2.94
CA LEU A 61 3.21 6.97 -1.58
C LEU A 61 1.78 7.51 -1.49
N THR A 62 1.16 7.41 -0.32
CA THR A 62 -0.12 8.04 -0.04
C THR A 62 -0.24 8.50 1.40
N SER A 63 -0.87 9.65 1.62
CA SER A 63 -1.11 10.19 2.95
C SER A 63 -2.39 10.99 2.96
N HIS A 64 -3.02 11.04 4.13
CA HIS A 64 -4.25 11.79 4.34
C HIS A 64 -3.98 13.10 5.10
N ASP A 65 -4.99 13.95 5.17
CA ASP A 65 -4.99 15.31 5.73
C ASP A 65 -4.60 15.45 7.19
N ILE A 66 -4.51 14.36 7.95
CA ILE A 66 -3.98 14.38 9.33
C ILE A 66 -2.45 14.19 9.34
N THR A 67 -1.89 13.48 8.37
CA THR A 67 -0.50 12.98 8.44
C THR A 67 0.43 13.62 7.42
N TYR A 68 -0.04 14.02 6.23
CA TYR A 68 0.87 14.53 5.19
C TYR A 68 1.59 15.82 5.61
N VAL A 69 1.02 16.64 6.50
CA VAL A 69 1.63 17.92 6.89
C VAL A 69 2.97 17.66 7.58
N GLY A 70 2.97 16.81 8.61
CA GLY A 70 4.19 16.45 9.33
C GLY A 70 5.22 15.73 8.45
N ILE A 71 4.76 14.83 7.57
CA ILE A 71 5.62 14.09 6.64
C ILE A 71 6.32 15.07 5.68
N ILE A 72 5.57 15.96 5.04
CA ILE A 72 6.10 16.92 4.07
C ILE A 72 7.01 17.94 4.74
N GLN A 73 6.66 18.42 5.94
CA GLN A 73 7.52 19.33 6.70
C GLN A 73 8.87 18.69 7.04
N THR A 74 8.85 17.43 7.49
CA THR A 74 10.07 16.67 7.80
C THR A 74 10.92 16.45 6.54
N ALA A 75 10.29 16.06 5.43
CA ALA A 75 10.97 15.87 4.17
C ALA A 75 11.56 17.18 3.62
N LYS A 76 10.81 18.29 3.71
CA LYS A 76 11.28 19.64 3.36
C LYS A 76 12.48 20.06 4.21
N ALA A 77 12.43 19.85 5.53
CA ALA A 77 13.55 20.15 6.43
C ALA A 77 14.81 19.32 6.08
N SER A 78 14.61 18.14 5.50
CA SER A 78 15.67 17.26 5.00
C SER A 78 16.21 17.67 3.62
N GLY A 79 15.80 18.82 3.06
CA GLY A 79 16.27 19.34 1.78
C GLY A 79 15.55 18.80 0.54
N MET A 80 14.38 18.16 0.70
CA MET A 80 13.60 17.65 -0.42
C MET A 80 13.14 18.78 -1.37
N ALA A 81 13.54 18.68 -2.64
CA ALA A 81 13.16 19.64 -3.69
C ALA A 81 11.93 19.20 -4.52
N ARG A 82 11.64 17.90 -4.56
CA ARG A 82 10.49 17.28 -5.25
C ARG A 82 10.17 15.94 -4.61
N PHE A 83 8.93 15.45 -4.76
CA PHE A 83 8.63 14.08 -4.33
C PHE A 83 9.37 13.07 -5.21
N PRO A 84 10.04 12.06 -4.62
CA PRO A 84 10.84 11.10 -5.37
C PRO A 84 10.01 10.04 -6.10
N LEU A 85 8.73 9.92 -5.73
CA LEU A 85 7.77 8.94 -6.23
C LEU A 85 6.39 9.63 -6.36
N PRO A 86 5.47 9.08 -7.16
CA PRO A 86 4.07 9.50 -7.14
C PRO A 86 3.54 9.49 -5.70
N TYR A 87 3.10 10.65 -5.23
CA TYR A 87 2.60 10.83 -3.87
C TYR A 87 1.18 11.40 -3.91
N VAL A 88 0.22 10.61 -3.43
CA VAL A 88 -1.19 10.98 -3.34
C VAL A 88 -1.48 11.62 -1.98
N LEU A 89 -2.08 12.81 -2.00
CA LEU A 89 -2.48 13.60 -0.84
C LEU A 89 -4.01 13.68 -0.80
N THR A 90 -4.64 12.94 0.12
CA THR A 90 -6.11 12.81 0.18
C THR A 90 -6.72 13.55 1.36
N ASN A 91 -7.78 14.31 1.12
CA ASN A 91 -8.44 15.13 2.13
C ASN A 91 -9.70 14.47 2.69
N CYS A 92 -9.57 13.26 3.25
CA CYS A 92 -10.73 12.43 3.59
C CYS A 92 -11.08 12.35 5.08
N HIS A 93 -10.21 12.73 6.02
CA HIS A 93 -10.49 12.52 7.45
C HIS A 93 -11.12 13.75 8.12
N ASN A 94 -10.82 14.98 7.66
CA ASN A 94 -11.35 16.22 8.25
C ASN A 94 -12.35 16.96 7.31
N SER A 95 -13.08 16.19 6.50
CA SER A 95 -14.21 16.63 5.69
C SER A 95 -15.52 16.46 6.46
N LEU A 96 -16.24 17.53 6.82
CA LEU A 96 -17.51 17.40 7.57
C LEU A 96 -18.65 16.98 6.64
N CYS A 97 -19.00 15.70 6.67
CA CYS A 97 -20.16 15.18 5.94
C CYS A 97 -21.50 15.79 6.41
N ALA A 98 -21.58 16.30 7.64
CA ALA A 98 -22.85 16.75 8.24
C ALA A 98 -23.24 18.22 7.95
N VAL A 99 -22.26 19.09 7.66
CA VAL A 99 -22.51 20.54 7.48
C VAL A 99 -21.86 21.11 6.20
N GLY A 100 -21.30 20.26 5.33
CA GLY A 100 -20.67 20.69 4.08
C GLY A 100 -19.44 21.58 4.27
N GLY A 101 -18.86 21.56 5.47
CA GLY A 101 -17.67 22.33 5.82
C GLY A 101 -16.41 21.48 5.81
N THR A 102 -15.26 22.15 5.88
CA THR A 102 -13.96 21.53 6.12
C THR A 102 -13.43 22.07 7.44
N ILE A 103 -13.09 21.20 8.40
CA ILE A 103 -12.51 21.64 9.69
C ILE A 103 -11.07 22.11 9.49
N ASN A 104 -10.38 21.54 8.50
CA ASN A 104 -8.94 21.64 8.35
C ASN A 104 -8.51 22.28 7.02
N GLY A 105 -9.15 23.40 6.67
CA GLY A 105 -8.95 24.06 5.37
C GLY A 105 -7.50 24.50 5.13
N ASP A 106 -6.80 24.88 6.20
CA ASP A 106 -5.39 25.26 6.16
C ASP A 106 -4.50 24.08 5.76
N ASP A 107 -4.74 22.89 6.32
CA ASP A 107 -3.99 21.69 5.96
C ASP A 107 -4.32 21.26 4.52
N HIS A 108 -5.56 21.43 4.06
CA HIS A 108 -5.94 21.15 2.67
C HIS A 108 -5.24 22.11 1.70
N LEU A 109 -5.14 23.39 2.05
CA LEU A 109 -4.40 24.39 1.28
C LEU A 109 -2.89 24.12 1.30
N PHE A 110 -2.35 23.69 2.43
CA PHE A 110 -0.97 23.22 2.54
C PHE A 110 -0.71 22.04 1.60
N GLY A 111 -1.60 21.04 1.60
CA GLY A 111 -1.52 19.86 0.74
C GLY A 111 -1.55 20.24 -0.74
N LEU A 112 -2.45 21.14 -1.14
CA LEU A 112 -2.54 21.64 -2.52
C LEU A 112 -1.25 22.36 -2.92
N SER A 113 -0.75 23.25 -2.07
CA SER A 113 0.48 24.00 -2.30
C SER A 113 1.69 23.07 -2.40
N ALA A 114 1.75 22.02 -1.58
CA ALA A 114 2.80 21.01 -1.61
C ALA A 114 2.75 20.17 -2.90
N ALA A 115 1.57 19.76 -3.35
CA ALA A 115 1.40 19.05 -4.63
C ALA A 115 1.86 19.91 -5.83
N GLN A 116 1.52 21.20 -5.82
CA GLN A 116 1.97 22.15 -6.86
C GLN A 116 3.48 22.38 -6.82
N ARG A 117 4.07 22.50 -5.64
CA ARG A 117 5.50 22.81 -5.46
C ARG A 117 6.42 21.62 -5.71
N TYR A 118 6.10 20.47 -5.12
CA TYR A 118 6.97 19.29 -5.11
C TYR A 118 6.59 18.24 -6.16
N GLY A 119 5.44 18.42 -6.82
CA GLY A 119 4.86 17.49 -7.79
C GLY A 119 4.19 16.32 -7.08
N GLY A 120 2.85 16.29 -7.05
CA GLY A 120 2.06 15.23 -6.43
C GLY A 120 0.62 15.19 -6.92
N ILE A 121 -0.16 14.24 -6.41
CA ILE A 121 -1.56 14.05 -6.78
C ILE A 121 -2.43 14.54 -5.61
N TYR A 122 -3.06 15.69 -5.78
CA TYR A 122 -3.98 16.24 -4.79
C TYR A 122 -5.40 15.74 -5.04
N VAL A 123 -6.00 15.09 -4.03
CA VAL A 123 -7.39 14.64 -4.08
C VAL A 123 -8.22 15.59 -3.21
N PRO A 124 -9.11 16.41 -3.81
CA PRO A 124 -9.90 17.39 -3.08
C PRO A 124 -10.77 16.76 -1.99
N PRO A 125 -11.17 17.54 -0.97
CA PRO A 125 -12.11 17.06 0.04
C PRO A 125 -13.43 16.62 -0.58
N HIS A 126 -14.14 15.70 0.08
CA HIS A 126 -15.42 15.14 -0.35
C HIS A 126 -15.41 14.30 -1.65
N ILE A 127 -14.26 14.10 -2.31
CA ILE A 127 -14.18 13.33 -3.57
C ILE A 127 -13.98 11.84 -3.35
N ALA A 128 -13.05 11.45 -2.46
CA ALA A 128 -12.74 10.04 -2.23
C ALA A 128 -12.11 9.82 -0.86
N VAL A 129 -12.34 8.63 -0.30
CA VAL A 129 -11.58 8.12 0.85
C VAL A 129 -10.26 7.52 0.35
N ILE A 130 -9.17 7.73 1.10
CA ILE A 130 -7.80 7.33 0.73
C ILE A 130 -7.72 5.90 0.16
N HIS A 131 -8.27 4.91 0.87
CA HIS A 131 -8.18 3.52 0.46
C HIS A 131 -8.95 3.23 -0.84
N GLN A 132 -10.09 3.88 -1.06
CA GLN A 132 -10.85 3.71 -2.29
C GLN A 132 -10.08 4.31 -3.48
N TYR A 133 -9.57 5.54 -3.33
CA TYR A 133 -8.76 6.18 -4.35
C TYR A 133 -7.54 5.33 -4.72
N MET A 134 -6.82 4.81 -3.72
CA MET A 134 -5.65 3.97 -3.97
C MET A 134 -6.00 2.66 -4.68
N ARG A 135 -7.14 2.04 -4.36
CA ARG A 135 -7.62 0.84 -5.06
C ARG A 135 -7.94 1.11 -6.53
N GLU A 136 -8.58 2.24 -6.82
CA GLU A 136 -9.07 2.55 -8.17
C GLU A 136 -7.96 3.12 -9.08
N MET A 137 -7.05 3.91 -8.51
CA MET A 137 -6.13 4.74 -9.30
C MET A 137 -4.67 4.28 -9.24
N MET A 138 -4.27 3.57 -8.18
CA MET A 138 -2.84 3.33 -7.89
C MET A 138 -2.48 1.84 -7.79
N ALA A 139 -3.41 1.00 -7.31
CA ALA A 139 -3.24 -0.43 -7.18
C ALA A 139 -2.94 -1.10 -8.53
N GLY A 140 -2.18 -2.20 -8.49
CA GLY A 140 -1.92 -3.03 -9.66
C GLY A 140 -1.08 -4.25 -9.29
N GLY A 141 -1.21 -5.34 -10.05
CA GLY A 141 -0.48 -6.58 -9.82
C GLY A 141 1.01 -6.36 -9.61
N GLY A 142 1.54 -6.88 -8.51
CA GLY A 142 2.93 -6.79 -8.11
C GLY A 142 3.36 -5.49 -7.43
N LYS A 143 2.55 -4.42 -7.45
CA LYS A 143 2.96 -3.11 -6.93
C LYS A 143 3.04 -3.06 -5.40
N MET A 144 3.96 -2.24 -4.88
CA MET A 144 4.08 -1.88 -3.48
C MET A 144 3.77 -0.39 -3.24
N ILE A 145 2.75 -0.14 -2.42
CA ILE A 145 2.30 1.20 -2.06
C ILE A 145 2.49 1.41 -0.56
N LEU A 146 3.13 2.52 -0.18
CA LEU A 146 3.30 2.90 1.23
C LEU A 146 2.31 4.01 1.61
N GLY A 147 1.51 3.75 2.64
CA GLY A 147 0.51 4.69 3.15
C GLY A 147 0.75 5.07 4.62
N SER A 148 0.45 6.31 4.99
CA SER A 148 0.53 6.80 6.39
C SER A 148 -0.78 6.67 7.19
N ASP A 149 -1.74 5.89 6.71
CA ASP A 149 -3.03 5.64 7.36
C ASP A 149 -3.01 4.27 8.06
N SER A 150 -3.45 4.21 9.31
CA SER A 150 -3.53 2.96 10.07
C SER A 150 -4.96 2.42 10.05
N PRO A 151 -5.17 1.20 9.50
CA PRO A 151 -5.64 0.14 10.39
C PRO A 151 -5.01 -1.26 10.18
N HIS A 152 -3.73 -1.38 9.74
CA HIS A 152 -2.89 -2.62 9.68
C HIS A 152 -2.67 -3.33 8.31
N ALA A 153 -2.57 -2.68 7.15
CA ALA A 153 -2.10 -3.42 5.96
C ALA A 153 -1.31 -2.59 4.93
N LEU A 154 -0.04 -2.98 4.74
CA LEU A 154 0.75 -2.75 3.53
C LEU A 154 -0.04 -3.25 2.30
N TRP A 155 -0.36 -2.38 1.35
CA TRP A 155 -1.09 -2.78 0.14
C TRP A 155 -0.18 -3.55 -0.83
N ARG A 156 -0.52 -4.82 -1.05
CA ARG A 156 0.04 -5.68 -2.09
C ARG A 156 -1.10 -6.05 -3.04
N ALA A 157 -1.16 -5.44 -4.20
CA ALA A 157 -2.06 -5.94 -5.23
C ALA A 157 -1.38 -7.14 -5.90
N GLY A 158 -1.87 -8.36 -5.66
CA GLY A 158 -1.54 -9.54 -6.44
C GLY A 158 -2.61 -9.71 -7.49
N ASP A 159 -2.28 -9.53 -8.76
CA ASP A 159 -3.16 -9.87 -9.88
C ASP A 159 -2.46 -10.95 -10.69
N ASP A 160 -2.99 -12.18 -10.64
CA ASP A 160 -2.63 -13.24 -11.57
C ASP A 160 -3.41 -12.96 -12.86
N GLY A 161 -2.71 -12.36 -13.82
CA GLY A 161 -3.29 -11.77 -15.01
C GLY A 161 -4.19 -12.74 -15.77
N ARG A 162 -5.50 -12.63 -15.55
CA ARG A 162 -6.52 -12.96 -16.55
C ARG A 162 -7.22 -11.68 -16.94
N ARG A 163 -6.65 -11.02 -17.96
CA ARG A 163 -7.33 -9.98 -18.75
C ARG A 163 -8.58 -10.60 -19.38
N GLY A 164 -9.69 -10.57 -18.66
CA GLY A 164 -11.02 -10.71 -19.22
C GLY A 164 -11.37 -9.41 -19.92
N GLY A 165 -11.00 -9.28 -21.20
CA GLY A 165 -11.46 -8.18 -22.02
C GLY A 165 -12.98 -8.16 -22.04
N ARG A 166 -13.58 -7.06 -21.58
CA ARG A 166 -14.88 -6.60 -22.07
C ARG A 166 -14.84 -5.08 -22.23
N ARG A 167 -15.32 -4.73 -23.42
CA ARG A 167 -15.49 -3.44 -24.07
C ARG A 167 -15.97 -2.33 -23.16
#